data_AF-A0A3N0ZAU3-F1
#
_entry.id   AF-A0A3N0ZAU3-F1
#
_cell.length_a   1.000
_cell.length_b   1.000
_cell.length_c   1.000
_cell.angle_alpha   90.00
_cell.angle_beta   90.00
_cell.angle_gamma   90.00
#
_symmetry.space_group_name_H-M   'P 1'
#
loop_
_entity.id
_entity.type
_entity.pdbx_description
1 polymer ?
#
loop_
_entity_poly.entity_id
_entity_poly.type
_entity_poly.pdbx_seq_one_letter_code
_entity_poly.pdbx_strand_id
1 'polypeptide(L)'
;RSVTLDKCRNSTVVLGPVGTTIHIQSCENVRVVCVAGRLTVGGSFDCTIHCLTPTRPLLLPGNVSLTLGPFHTHYPSLEDHMASVGLAVVPNLWDQPLLFGAEGCASDTGCYRIQPPSEFYPLVIPFQMEGDNCEFPWDLPADYQKAVEGREKAIEEWQNTVKEAHLNKVQRRQFQALVEQKFHEWLLETGQRQELDSLLPSALTPSTSVDHWPSSHTSNSGLNVLKDQPPEQAMGRAPTVC
;
A
#
# COMPACT_ATOMS: atom_id res chain seq x y z
N ARG A 1 21.09 1.50 7.50
CA ARG A 1 20.85 2.63 6.57
C ARG A 1 19.49 3.24 6.90
N SER A 2 19.34 4.56 6.80
CA SER A 2 18.10 5.30 7.06
C SER A 2 17.41 5.69 5.75
N VAL A 3 16.11 5.99 5.82
CA VAL A 3 15.30 6.46 4.68
C VAL A 3 14.64 7.77 5.06
N THR A 4 14.64 8.73 4.14
CA THR A 4 13.95 10.01 4.31
C THR A 4 12.95 10.21 3.18
N LEU A 5 11.70 10.48 3.53
CA LEU A 5 10.66 10.95 2.63
C LEU A 5 10.50 12.45 2.87
N ASP A 6 10.93 13.28 1.92
CA ASP A 6 10.85 14.74 1.99
C ASP A 6 9.96 15.25 0.85
N LYS A 7 8.94 16.04 1.18
CA LYS A 7 8.06 16.73 0.21
C LYS A 7 7.35 15.82 -0.78
N CYS A 8 7.12 14.55 -0.42
CA CYS A 8 6.31 13.63 -1.20
C CYS A 8 4.83 14.04 -1.14
N ARG A 9 4.09 13.87 -2.24
CA ARG A 9 2.66 14.21 -2.31
C ARG A 9 1.86 13.14 -3.04
N ASN A 10 0.62 12.89 -2.60
CA ASN A 10 -0.35 12.03 -3.29
C ASN A 10 0.24 10.67 -3.70
N SER A 11 0.94 10.01 -2.78
CA SER A 11 1.75 8.82 -3.09
C SER A 11 1.55 7.72 -2.07
N THR A 12 1.55 6.47 -2.52
CA THR A 12 1.70 5.30 -1.64
C THR A 12 3.14 4.81 -1.72
N VAL A 13 3.82 4.71 -0.59
CA VAL A 13 5.21 4.27 -0.47
C VAL A 13 5.27 3.03 0.42
N VAL A 14 5.69 1.91 -0.15
CA VAL A 14 5.98 0.69 0.60
C VAL A 14 7.49 0.56 0.76
N LEU A 15 7.94 0.40 2.00
CA LEU A 15 9.35 0.26 2.34
C LEU A 15 9.60 -1.11 2.97
N GLY A 16 10.60 -1.82 2.43
CA GLY A 16 11.17 -2.97 3.13
C GLY A 16 11.81 -2.57 4.47
N PRO A 17 12.22 -3.54 5.30
CA PRO A 17 12.74 -3.29 6.64
C PRO A 17 13.91 -2.31 6.71
N VAL A 18 13.72 -1.21 7.45
CA VAL A 18 14.72 -0.17 7.68
C VAL A 18 15.26 -0.30 9.11
N GLY A 19 16.42 -0.95 9.27
CA GLY A 19 17.01 -1.21 10.60
C GLY A 19 17.35 0.01 11.46
N THR A 20 17.32 1.23 10.92
CA THR A 20 17.70 2.44 11.68
C THR A 20 16.53 3.41 11.89
N THR A 21 16.30 4.33 10.96
CA THR A 21 15.31 5.42 11.08
C THR A 21 14.62 5.63 9.74
N ILE A 22 13.30 5.83 9.79
CA ILE A 22 12.50 6.45 8.72
C ILE A 22 12.11 7.85 9.16
N HIS A 23 12.40 8.84 8.32
CA HIS A 23 12.08 10.25 8.54
C HIS A 23 11.09 10.73 7.48
N ILE A 24 9.90 11.15 7.90
CA ILE A 24 8.85 11.68 7.04
C ILE A 24 8.74 13.18 7.31
N GLN A 25 8.98 14.00 6.31
CA GLN A 25 9.01 15.45 6.45
C GLN A 25 8.27 16.16 5.32
N SER A 26 7.42 17.12 5.69
CA SER A 26 6.76 18.00 4.71
C SER A 26 5.98 17.24 3.64
N CYS A 27 5.46 16.06 3.98
CA CYS A 27 4.67 15.22 3.08
C CYS A 27 3.18 15.57 3.15
N GLU A 28 2.46 15.36 2.05
CA GLU A 28 1.04 15.70 1.92
C GLU A 28 0.27 14.56 1.27
N ASN A 29 -0.78 14.05 1.93
CA ASN A 29 -1.60 12.95 1.40
C ASN A 29 -0.73 11.75 0.95
N VAL A 30 0.14 11.29 1.85
CA VAL A 30 1.05 10.16 1.60
C VAL A 30 0.67 8.99 2.50
N ARG A 31 0.53 7.80 1.89
CA ARG A 31 0.40 6.54 2.62
C ARG A 31 1.75 5.83 2.67
N VAL A 32 2.27 5.58 3.87
CA VAL A 32 3.55 4.89 4.08
C VAL A 32 3.31 3.57 4.78
N VAL A 33 3.75 2.46 4.19
CA VAL A 33 3.73 1.13 4.81
C VAL A 33 5.16 0.68 5.02
N CYS A 34 5.58 0.51 6.27
CA CYS A 34 7.00 0.28 6.57
C CYS A 34 7.27 -0.54 7.83
N VAL A 35 8.43 -1.19 7.84
CA VAL A 35 9.05 -1.76 9.04
C VAL A 35 10.29 -0.94 9.36
N ALA A 36 10.42 -0.44 10.59
CA ALA A 36 11.49 0.49 10.94
C ALA A 36 11.99 0.33 12.37
N GLY A 37 13.30 0.47 12.58
CA GLY A 37 13.88 0.56 13.92
C GLY A 37 13.34 1.77 14.70
N ARG A 38 13.19 2.92 14.03
CA ARG A 38 12.61 4.15 14.55
C ARG A 38 11.83 4.88 13.46
N LEU A 39 10.76 5.56 13.85
CA LEU A 39 9.93 6.39 12.97
C LEU A 39 9.88 7.82 13.50
N THR A 40 10.07 8.79 12.62
CA THR A 40 10.00 10.24 12.89
C THR A 40 9.15 10.91 11.83
N VAL A 41 8.21 11.77 12.23
CA VAL A 41 7.28 12.45 11.32
C VAL A 41 7.19 13.93 11.70
N GLY A 42 7.36 14.85 10.75
CA GLY A 42 7.29 16.29 11.02
C GLY A 42 6.69 17.08 9.86
N GLY A 43 5.97 18.16 10.19
CA GLY A 43 5.43 19.09 9.20
C GLY A 43 4.57 18.45 8.10
N SER A 44 3.96 17.29 8.33
CA SER A 44 3.25 16.51 7.32
C SER A 44 1.74 16.59 7.50
N PHE A 45 0.99 16.60 6.40
CA PHE A 45 -0.45 16.81 6.36
C PHE A 45 -1.15 15.59 5.75
N ASP A 46 -2.21 15.10 6.40
CA ASP A 46 -3.10 14.06 5.88
C ASP A 46 -2.35 12.77 5.47
N CYS A 47 -1.33 12.39 6.23
CA CYS A 47 -0.52 11.21 5.96
C CYS A 47 -1.00 10.02 6.78
N THR A 48 -1.08 8.85 6.14
CA THR A 48 -1.40 7.58 6.79
C THR A 48 -0.15 6.71 6.88
N ILE A 49 0.19 6.22 8.07
CA ILE A 49 1.43 5.49 8.32
C ILE A 49 1.09 4.16 8.98
N HIS A 50 1.33 3.08 8.24
CA HIS A 50 1.21 1.70 8.71
C HIS A 50 2.60 1.18 9.06
N CYS A 51 2.88 1.04 10.36
CA CYS A 51 4.24 0.80 10.82
C CYS A 51 4.37 -0.43 11.72
N LEU A 52 5.50 -1.12 11.60
CA LEU A 52 6.03 -2.05 12.59
C LEU A 52 7.31 -1.45 13.14
N THR A 53 7.34 -1.15 14.43
CA THR A 53 8.54 -0.57 15.04
C THR A 53 8.68 -0.94 16.51
N PRO A 54 9.88 -1.33 16.97
CA PRO A 54 10.12 -1.64 18.37
C PRO A 54 10.21 -0.40 19.26
N THR A 55 10.15 0.81 18.68
CA THR A 55 10.26 2.08 19.41
C THR A 55 9.03 2.94 19.17
N ARG A 56 8.73 3.82 20.14
CA ARG A 56 7.61 4.77 20.03
C ARG A 56 7.86 5.76 18.88
N PRO A 57 6.97 5.89 17.89
CA PRO A 57 7.10 6.88 16.83
C PRO A 57 7.21 8.30 17.38
N LEU A 58 8.13 9.11 16.88
CA LEU A 58 8.30 10.50 17.30
C LEU A 58 7.59 11.44 16.33
N LEU A 59 6.56 12.14 16.80
CA LEU A 59 5.83 13.15 16.04
C LEU A 59 6.36 14.53 16.42
N LEU A 60 7.04 15.17 15.48
CA LEU A 60 7.57 16.52 15.58
C LEU A 60 6.46 17.57 15.33
N PRO A 61 6.69 18.86 15.62
CA PRO A 61 5.71 19.91 15.39
C PRO A 61 5.29 20.04 13.91
N GLY A 62 4.11 20.61 13.69
CA GLY A 62 3.60 20.97 12.36
C GLY A 62 2.86 19.86 11.61
N ASN A 63 2.65 18.71 12.25
CA ASN A 63 1.82 17.65 11.69
C ASN A 63 0.32 17.96 11.84
N VAL A 64 -0.48 17.56 10.86
CA VAL A 64 -1.94 17.74 10.86
C VAL A 64 -2.61 16.50 10.25
N SER A 65 -3.64 15.99 10.91
CA SER A 65 -4.44 14.85 10.43
C SER A 65 -3.65 13.58 10.12
N LEU A 66 -2.62 13.25 10.90
CA LEU A 66 -1.92 11.97 10.74
C LEU A 66 -2.81 10.79 11.14
N THR A 67 -2.68 9.68 10.44
CA THR A 67 -3.33 8.42 10.80
C THR A 67 -2.27 7.36 11.01
N LEU A 68 -2.23 6.73 12.19
CA LEU A 68 -1.30 5.64 12.50
C LEU A 68 -2.05 4.31 12.52
N GLY A 69 -1.50 3.28 11.87
CA GLY A 69 -2.06 1.94 11.85
C GLY A 69 -1.00 0.85 11.95
N PRO A 70 -1.40 -0.40 12.21
CA PRO A 70 -0.48 -1.51 12.22
C PRO A 70 0.03 -1.80 10.80
N PHE A 71 1.28 -2.23 10.71
CA PHE A 71 1.82 -2.83 9.50
C PHE A 71 1.05 -4.10 9.13
N HIS A 72 0.82 -4.29 7.84
CA HIS A 72 -0.19 -5.24 7.37
C HIS A 72 0.09 -5.81 5.98
N THR A 73 1.28 -5.56 5.43
CA THR A 73 1.63 -6.02 4.08
C THR A 73 2.68 -7.11 4.16
N HIS A 74 2.73 -7.94 3.14
CA HIS A 74 3.62 -9.07 3.05
C HIS A 74 4.27 -9.09 1.67
N TYR A 75 5.53 -9.53 1.62
CA TYR A 75 6.18 -9.98 0.40
C TYR A 75 7.11 -11.14 0.74
N PRO A 76 7.44 -12.02 -0.22
CA PRO A 76 8.01 -13.33 0.10
C PRO A 76 9.31 -13.31 0.90
N SER A 77 10.18 -12.33 0.67
CA SER A 77 11.47 -12.18 1.34
C SER A 77 11.43 -11.28 2.59
N LEU A 78 10.23 -10.92 3.08
CA LEU A 78 10.08 -9.94 4.17
C LEU A 78 10.72 -10.42 5.47
N GLU A 79 10.51 -11.69 5.84
CA GLU A 79 11.07 -12.27 7.07
C GLU A 79 12.60 -12.22 7.05
N ASP A 80 13.22 -12.65 5.95
CA ASP A 80 14.67 -12.62 5.77
C ASP A 80 15.21 -11.19 5.81
N HIS A 81 14.52 -10.24 5.17
CA HIS A 81 14.91 -8.84 5.21
C HIS A 81 14.82 -8.28 6.64
N MET A 82 13.79 -8.64 7.42
CA MET A 82 13.65 -8.22 8.82
C MET A 82 14.77 -8.81 9.68
N ALA A 83 15.07 -10.10 9.53
CA ALA A 83 16.15 -10.78 10.22
C ALA A 83 17.52 -10.15 9.90
N SER A 84 17.77 -9.82 8.63
CA SER A 84 19.03 -9.20 8.19
C SER A 84 19.32 -7.84 8.83
N VAL A 85 18.28 -7.12 9.26
CA VAL A 85 18.39 -5.81 9.92
C VAL A 85 18.13 -5.88 11.43
N GLY A 86 17.94 -7.08 11.99
CA GLY A 86 17.70 -7.30 13.42
C GLY A 86 16.35 -6.78 13.91
N LEU A 87 15.34 -6.74 13.05
CA LEU A 87 13.97 -6.38 13.41
C LEU A 87 13.12 -7.63 13.58
N ALA A 88 12.22 -7.61 14.55
CA ALA A 88 11.28 -8.66 14.86
C ALA A 88 9.88 -8.05 15.00
N VAL A 89 8.85 -8.89 15.00
CA VAL A 89 7.46 -8.42 15.12
C VAL A 89 7.06 -7.96 16.52
N VAL A 90 7.86 -8.33 17.53
CA VAL A 90 7.69 -7.91 18.92
C VAL A 90 9.06 -7.44 19.45
N PRO A 91 9.13 -6.31 20.17
CA PRO A 91 8.02 -5.41 20.52
C PRO A 91 7.53 -4.60 19.31
N ASN A 92 6.27 -4.16 19.36
CA ASN A 92 5.68 -3.27 18.36
C ASN A 92 4.93 -2.14 19.07
N LEU A 93 5.43 -0.90 18.94
CA LEU A 93 4.98 0.29 19.67
C LEU A 93 4.42 1.38 18.74
N TRP A 94 3.96 0.99 17.55
CA TRP A 94 3.43 1.88 16.52
C TRP A 94 2.28 2.78 17.00
N ASP A 95 1.48 2.29 17.96
CA ASP A 95 0.27 2.92 18.50
C ASP A 95 0.56 3.85 19.70
N GLN A 96 1.82 3.93 20.14
CA GLN A 96 2.24 4.73 21.29
C GLN A 96 3.18 5.87 20.86
N PRO A 97 2.75 6.84 20.03
CA PRO A 97 3.63 7.93 19.61
C PRO A 97 4.06 8.82 20.79
N LEU A 98 5.19 9.48 20.60
CA LEU A 98 5.72 10.54 21.45
C LEU A 98 5.54 11.87 20.71
N LEU A 99 4.85 12.83 21.33
CA LEU A 99 4.68 14.17 20.78
C LEU A 99 5.83 15.06 21.23
N PHE A 100 6.54 15.66 20.29
CA PHE A 100 7.58 16.65 20.56
C PHE A 100 7.06 18.04 20.18
N GLY A 101 6.93 18.92 21.18
CA GLY A 101 6.46 20.30 21.05
C GLY A 101 7.57 21.34 21.28
N ALA A 102 7.28 22.60 20.97
CA ALA A 102 8.23 23.71 21.07
C ALA A 102 8.80 23.94 22.50
N GLU A 103 8.07 23.49 23.54
CA GLU A 103 8.46 23.60 24.96
C GLU A 103 8.63 22.22 25.64
N GLY A 104 8.81 21.14 24.87
CA GLY A 104 8.81 19.76 25.36
C GLY A 104 7.57 18.96 24.94
N CYS A 105 7.10 18.00 25.74
CA CYS A 105 5.98 17.13 25.35
C CYS A 105 4.69 17.96 25.13
N ALA A 106 4.22 18.06 23.89
CA ALA A 106 2.97 18.75 23.57
C ALA A 106 1.79 17.87 24.02
N SER A 107 0.80 18.46 24.71
CA SER A 107 -0.41 17.74 25.13
C SER A 107 -1.48 17.63 24.04
N ASP A 108 -1.27 18.26 22.89
CA ASP A 108 -2.27 18.30 21.83
C ASP A 108 -2.22 17.02 20.98
N THR A 109 -3.08 16.07 21.32
CA THR A 109 -3.30 14.83 20.56
C THR A 109 -4.01 15.06 19.23
N GLY A 110 -4.44 16.29 18.90
CA GLY A 110 -5.18 16.60 17.68
C GLY A 110 -4.40 16.40 16.37
N CYS A 111 -3.07 16.26 16.42
CA CYS A 111 -2.26 16.10 15.21
C CYS A 111 -2.30 14.69 14.61
N TYR A 112 -2.78 13.68 15.36
CA TYR A 112 -2.87 12.31 14.89
C TYR A 112 -4.12 11.58 15.42
N ARG A 113 -4.50 10.51 14.74
CA ARG A 113 -5.44 9.50 15.23
C ARG A 113 -4.88 8.11 15.02
N ILE A 114 -5.29 7.17 15.87
CA ILE A 114 -5.13 5.75 15.57
C ILE A 114 -6.21 5.38 14.56
N GLN A 115 -5.83 4.64 13.52
CA GLN A 115 -6.77 4.20 12.50
C GLN A 115 -7.85 3.30 13.13
N PRO A 116 -9.13 3.56 12.92
CA PRO A 116 -10.17 2.64 13.36
C PRO A 116 -10.03 1.29 12.63
N PRO A 117 -10.26 0.15 13.30
CA PRO A 117 -10.27 -1.17 12.64
C PRO A 117 -11.23 -1.25 11.45
N SER A 118 -12.36 -0.52 11.49
CA SER A 118 -13.32 -0.45 10.38
C SER A 118 -12.79 0.26 9.13
N GLU A 119 -11.78 1.12 9.29
CA GLU A 119 -11.11 1.83 8.20
C GLU A 119 -9.87 1.07 7.69
N PHE A 120 -9.60 -0.14 8.21
CA PHE A 120 -8.41 -0.90 7.88
C PHE A 120 -8.62 -1.83 6.66
N TYR A 121 -7.79 -1.61 5.63
CA TYR A 121 -7.75 -2.38 4.41
C TYR A 121 -6.31 -2.81 4.15
N PRO A 122 -6.00 -4.13 4.21
CA PRO A 122 -4.67 -4.61 3.90
C PRO A 122 -4.26 -4.26 2.47
N LEU A 123 -3.08 -3.66 2.31
CA LEU A 123 -2.43 -3.43 1.02
C LEU A 123 -1.78 -4.72 0.51
N VAL A 124 -2.23 -5.15 -0.67
CA VAL A 124 -1.57 -6.19 -1.47
C VAL A 124 -0.48 -5.53 -2.33
N ILE A 125 0.72 -6.12 -2.33
CA ILE A 125 1.81 -5.65 -3.20
C ILE A 125 1.47 -6.05 -4.65
N PRO A 126 1.36 -5.10 -5.59
CA PRO A 126 0.85 -5.37 -6.94
C PRO A 126 1.92 -5.91 -7.90
N PHE A 127 2.94 -6.60 -7.38
CA PHE A 127 4.06 -7.12 -8.15
C PHE A 127 4.28 -8.58 -7.80
N GLN A 128 4.50 -9.37 -8.83
CA GLN A 128 4.98 -10.74 -8.64
C GLN A 128 6.43 -10.70 -8.16
N MET A 129 6.70 -11.44 -7.10
CA MET A 129 7.98 -11.60 -6.44
C MET A 129 8.22 -13.08 -6.16
N GLU A 130 9.44 -13.53 -6.46
CA GLU A 130 9.84 -14.89 -6.12
C GLU A 130 10.03 -15.02 -4.59
N GLY A 131 9.49 -16.09 -4.02
CA GLY A 131 9.88 -16.56 -2.69
C GLY A 131 8.90 -17.55 -2.10
N ASP A 132 9.24 -18.07 -0.92
CA ASP A 132 8.64 -19.30 -0.41
C ASP A 132 7.37 -19.09 0.43
N ASN A 133 7.09 -17.84 0.82
CA ASN A 133 5.94 -17.47 1.65
C ASN A 133 5.05 -16.49 0.87
N CYS A 134 3.75 -16.76 0.80
CA CYS A 134 2.75 -15.83 0.23
C CYS A 134 1.78 -15.26 1.28
N GLU A 135 1.87 -15.72 2.54
CA GLU A 135 0.93 -15.38 3.61
C GLU A 135 1.59 -14.49 4.66
N PHE A 136 0.81 -13.57 5.24
CA PHE A 136 1.26 -12.72 6.32
C PHE A 136 1.47 -13.57 7.60
N PRO A 137 2.71 -13.76 8.09
CA PRO A 137 3.03 -14.73 9.14
C PRO A 137 2.61 -14.33 10.56
N TRP A 138 2.18 -13.08 10.78
CA TRP A 138 2.02 -12.53 12.13
C TRP A 138 0.60 -12.08 12.41
N ASP A 139 0.17 -12.21 13.65
CA ASP A 139 -1.18 -11.80 14.03
C ASP A 139 -1.29 -10.28 14.05
N LEU A 140 -2.29 -9.74 13.35
CA LEU A 140 -2.71 -8.37 13.54
C LEU A 140 -3.24 -8.19 14.97
N PRO A 141 -3.26 -6.95 15.51
CA PRO A 141 -3.96 -6.70 16.77
C PRO A 141 -5.42 -7.19 16.69
N ALA A 142 -5.92 -7.80 17.77
CA ALA A 142 -7.16 -8.58 17.76
C ALA A 142 -8.37 -7.84 17.16
N ASP A 143 -8.52 -6.54 17.42
CA ASP A 143 -9.62 -5.74 16.87
C ASP A 143 -9.53 -5.56 15.35
N TYR A 144 -8.31 -5.41 14.82
CA TYR A 144 -8.04 -5.32 13.39
C TYR A 144 -8.24 -6.66 12.71
N GLN A 145 -7.74 -7.74 13.32
CA GLN A 145 -7.95 -9.10 12.85
C GLN A 145 -9.44 -9.41 12.70
N LYS A 146 -10.22 -9.13 13.75
CA LYS A 146 -11.68 -9.32 13.74
C LYS A 146 -12.37 -8.48 12.67
N ALA A 147 -11.91 -7.25 12.42
CA ALA A 147 -12.47 -6.39 11.39
C ALA A 147 -12.21 -6.95 9.97
N VAL A 148 -11.01 -7.50 9.73
CA VAL A 148 -10.66 -8.16 8.46
C VAL A 148 -11.50 -9.41 8.26
N GLU A 149 -11.52 -10.31 9.23
CA GLU A 149 -12.30 -11.55 9.19
C GLU A 149 -13.80 -11.29 9.02
N GLY A 150 -14.34 -10.28 9.71
CA GLY A 150 -15.72 -9.87 9.58
C GLY A 150 -16.08 -9.42 8.16
N ARG A 151 -15.16 -8.73 7.48
CA ARG A 151 -15.34 -8.31 6.08
C ARG A 151 -15.23 -9.49 5.11
N GLU A 152 -14.26 -10.37 5.32
CA GLU A 152 -14.11 -11.60 4.51
C GLU A 152 -15.37 -12.47 4.61
N LYS A 153 -15.90 -12.65 5.82
CA LYS A 153 -17.16 -13.36 6.04
C LYS A 153 -18.34 -12.69 5.35
N ALA A 154 -18.45 -11.37 5.42
CA ALA A 154 -19.51 -10.63 4.72
C ALA A 154 -19.43 -10.80 3.19
N ILE A 155 -18.21 -10.85 2.63
CA ILE A 155 -18.00 -11.14 1.21
C ILE A 155 -18.43 -12.58 0.89
N GLU A 156 -18.07 -13.56 1.71
CA GLU A 156 -18.47 -14.94 1.53
C GLU A 156 -20.00 -15.12 1.60
N GLU A 157 -20.64 -14.55 2.62
CA GLU A 157 -22.09 -14.55 2.80
C GLU A 157 -22.79 -13.91 1.59
N TRP A 158 -22.26 -12.79 1.09
CA TRP A 158 -22.78 -12.14 -0.11
C TRP A 158 -22.63 -13.01 -1.36
N GLN A 159 -21.45 -13.63 -1.57
CA GLN A 159 -21.23 -14.53 -2.69
C GLN A 159 -22.16 -15.74 -2.65
N ASN A 160 -22.39 -16.31 -1.46
CA ASN A 160 -23.31 -17.43 -1.25
C ASN A 160 -24.75 -17.00 -1.54
N THR A 161 -25.17 -15.83 -1.04
CA THR A 161 -26.49 -15.25 -1.34
C THR A 161 -26.72 -15.08 -2.84
N VAL A 162 -25.71 -14.58 -3.58
CA VAL A 162 -25.80 -14.41 -5.05
C VAL A 162 -25.86 -15.75 -5.77
N LYS A 163 -25.13 -16.77 -5.30
CA LYS A 163 -25.18 -18.14 -5.86
C LYS A 163 -26.55 -18.79 -5.60
N GLU A 164 -27.07 -18.68 -4.38
CA GLU A 164 -28.34 -19.27 -3.94
C GLU A 164 -29.57 -18.57 -4.52
N ALA A 165 -29.44 -17.33 -5.00
CA ALA A 165 -30.51 -16.63 -5.69
C ALA A 165 -30.87 -17.26 -7.06
N HIS A 166 -30.08 -18.23 -7.57
CA HIS A 166 -30.30 -18.96 -8.82
C HIS A 166 -30.70 -18.05 -10.01
N LEU A 167 -30.05 -16.88 -10.12
CA LEU A 167 -30.41 -15.86 -11.09
C LEU A 167 -30.26 -16.37 -12.53
N ASN A 168 -31.29 -16.15 -13.34
CA ASN A 168 -31.21 -16.43 -14.77
C ASN A 168 -30.30 -15.40 -15.49
N LYS A 169 -29.99 -15.64 -16.77
CA LYS A 169 -29.04 -14.81 -17.55
C LYS A 169 -29.46 -13.33 -17.62
N VAL A 170 -30.75 -13.04 -17.68
CA VAL A 170 -31.28 -11.66 -17.77
C VAL A 170 -31.16 -10.97 -16.41
N GLN A 171 -31.60 -11.64 -15.34
CA GLN A 171 -31.50 -11.14 -13.97
C GLN A 171 -30.05 -10.90 -13.56
N ARG A 172 -29.13 -11.79 -13.94
CA ARG A 172 -27.69 -11.62 -13.67
C ARG A 172 -27.13 -10.35 -14.32
N ARG A 173 -27.54 -10.04 -15.56
CA ARG A 173 -27.15 -8.79 -16.24
C ARG A 173 -27.73 -7.55 -15.55
N GLN A 174 -29.00 -7.60 -15.15
CA GLN A 174 -29.64 -6.51 -14.42
C GLN A 174 -28.97 -6.27 -13.06
N PHE A 175 -28.67 -7.33 -12.33
CA PHE A 175 -27.96 -7.27 -11.06
C PHE A 175 -26.55 -6.68 -11.23
N GLN A 176 -25.80 -7.14 -12.24
CA GLN A 176 -24.48 -6.59 -12.55
C GLN A 176 -24.54 -5.08 -12.81
N ALA A 177 -25.50 -4.60 -13.62
CA ALA A 177 -25.65 -3.18 -13.88
C ALA A 177 -25.93 -2.36 -12.61
N LEU A 178 -26.73 -2.91 -11.68
CA LEU A 178 -27.00 -2.26 -10.39
C LEU A 178 -25.76 -2.21 -9.49
N VAL A 179 -24.99 -3.30 -9.44
CA VAL A 179 -23.73 -3.36 -8.68
C VAL A 179 -22.74 -2.35 -9.25
N GLU A 180 -22.58 -2.29 -10.57
CA GLU A 180 -21.73 -1.31 -11.24
C GLU A 180 -22.16 0.13 -10.93
N GLN A 181 -23.46 0.42 -10.98
CA GLN A 181 -23.99 1.74 -10.60
C GLN A 181 -23.64 2.09 -9.15
N LYS A 182 -23.92 1.18 -8.21
CA LYS A 182 -23.64 1.40 -6.79
C LYS A 182 -22.15 1.56 -6.50
N PHE A 183 -21.31 0.83 -7.21
CA PHE A 183 -19.86 0.99 -7.13
C PHE A 183 -19.42 2.37 -7.63
N HIS A 184 -19.97 2.88 -8.74
CA HIS A 184 -19.67 4.22 -9.23
C HIS A 184 -20.13 5.32 -8.25
N GLU A 185 -21.32 5.18 -7.66
CA GLU A 185 -21.82 6.10 -6.61
C GLU A 185 -20.83 6.13 -5.43
N TRP A 186 -20.41 4.95 -4.97
CA TRP A 186 -19.45 4.82 -3.88
C TRP A 186 -18.07 5.42 -4.20
N LEU A 187 -17.54 5.24 -5.42
CA LEU A 187 -16.27 5.83 -5.85
C LEU A 187 -16.29 7.37 -5.83
N LEU A 188 -17.45 7.97 -6.13
CA LEU A 188 -17.64 9.42 -6.10
C LEU A 188 -17.76 9.94 -4.67
N GLU A 189 -18.55 9.26 -3.83
CA GLU A 189 -18.77 9.65 -2.42
C GLU A 189 -17.51 9.53 -1.58
N THR A 190 -16.66 8.52 -1.85
CA THR A 190 -15.43 8.27 -1.09
C THR A 190 -14.20 9.01 -1.64
N GLY A 191 -14.28 9.58 -2.84
CA GLY A 191 -13.13 10.19 -3.52
C GLY A 191 -12.10 9.20 -4.08
N GLN A 192 -12.32 7.88 -3.95
CA GLN A 192 -11.40 6.84 -4.42
C GLN A 192 -11.32 6.72 -5.94
N ARG A 193 -12.19 7.43 -6.67
CA ARG A 193 -12.10 7.53 -8.13
C ARG A 193 -10.71 7.97 -8.61
N GLN A 194 -10.04 8.86 -7.87
CA GLN A 194 -8.69 9.32 -8.24
C GLN A 194 -7.65 8.19 -8.24
N GLU A 195 -7.78 7.21 -7.34
CA GLU A 195 -6.89 6.06 -7.29
C GLU A 195 -7.06 5.20 -8.53
N LEU A 196 -8.30 4.91 -8.93
CA LEU A 196 -8.61 4.17 -10.16
C LEU A 196 -8.12 4.89 -11.41
N ASP A 197 -8.36 6.20 -11.51
CA ASP A 197 -7.91 7.01 -12.64
C ASP A 197 -6.37 7.00 -12.75
N SER A 198 -5.65 6.93 -11.62
CA SER A 198 -4.19 6.84 -11.59
C SER A 198 -3.63 5.50 -12.09
N LEU A 199 -4.43 4.42 -12.06
CA LEU A 199 -4.05 3.10 -12.57
C LEU A 199 -4.17 3.01 -14.09
N LEU A 200 -4.86 3.95 -14.74
CA LEU A 200 -5.00 3.96 -16.19
C LEU A 200 -3.65 4.33 -16.85
N PRO A 201 -3.11 3.48 -17.74
CA PRO A 201 -1.93 3.84 -18.51
C PRO A 201 -2.14 5.17 -19.23
N SER A 202 -1.15 6.06 -19.22
CA SER A 202 -1.25 7.39 -19.86
C SER A 202 -1.67 7.34 -21.33
N ALA A 203 -1.48 6.19 -22.01
CA ALA A 203 -1.93 5.91 -23.37
C ALA A 203 -3.47 5.91 -23.58
N LEU A 204 -4.27 5.90 -22.51
CA LEU A 204 -5.75 5.95 -22.58
C LEU A 204 -6.33 7.32 -22.22
N THR A 205 -5.50 8.31 -21.93
CA THR A 205 -5.97 9.70 -21.85
C THR A 205 -6.20 10.20 -23.28
N PRO A 206 -7.43 10.61 -23.67
CA PRO A 206 -7.62 11.26 -24.95
C PRO A 206 -6.86 12.57 -24.91
N SER A 207 -5.71 12.62 -25.58
CA SER A 207 -4.91 13.84 -25.73
C SER A 207 -5.75 14.87 -26.48
N THR A 208 -6.44 15.73 -25.74
CA THR A 208 -6.90 17.01 -26.27
C THR A 208 -5.70 17.93 -26.25
N SER A 209 -4.86 17.83 -27.27
CA SER A 209 -3.76 18.75 -27.51
C SER A 209 -3.57 18.88 -29.00
N VAL A 210 -3.94 20.07 -29.46
CA VAL A 210 -3.94 20.55 -30.84
C VAL A 210 -2.54 20.44 -31.45
N ASP A 211 -2.52 20.02 -32.72
CA ASP A 211 -1.39 19.89 -33.62
C ASP A 211 -0.38 21.05 -33.52
N HIS A 212 0.91 20.73 -33.51
CA HIS A 212 1.92 21.41 -34.33
C HIS A 212 3.18 20.56 -34.47
N TRP A 213 3.38 20.01 -35.67
CA TRP A 213 4.60 19.34 -36.13
C TRP A 213 5.62 20.36 -36.64
N PRO A 214 6.94 20.07 -36.57
CA PRO A 214 7.71 20.15 -37.79
C PRO A 214 8.66 18.96 -38.01
N SER A 215 8.81 18.65 -39.30
CA SER A 215 9.54 17.53 -39.88
C SER A 215 11.05 17.77 -39.92
N SER A 216 11.82 16.70 -39.70
CA SER A 216 13.05 16.37 -40.45
C SER A 216 13.55 14.99 -40.00
N HIS A 217 13.55 13.96 -40.87
CA HIS A 217 14.71 13.44 -41.63
C HIS A 217 15.92 13.15 -40.70
N THR A 218 16.54 11.96 -40.60
CA THR A 218 16.77 10.86 -41.54
C THR A 218 17.49 9.72 -40.79
N SER A 219 17.22 8.46 -41.18
CA SER A 219 18.17 7.31 -41.30
C SER A 219 19.25 7.06 -40.23
N ASN A 220 19.25 5.89 -39.58
CA ASN A 220 19.94 4.72 -40.15
C ASN A 220 19.71 3.42 -39.34
N SER A 221 19.70 2.33 -40.11
CA SER A 221 19.55 0.92 -39.74
C SER A 221 20.73 0.32 -38.98
N GLY A 222 20.44 -0.69 -38.16
CA GLY A 222 21.44 -1.62 -37.61
C GLY A 222 20.80 -2.80 -36.89
N LEU A 223 20.31 -3.80 -37.65
CA LEU A 223 20.05 -5.15 -37.15
C LEU A 223 21.39 -5.81 -36.75
N ASN A 224 21.39 -6.54 -35.63
CA ASN A 224 22.14 -7.80 -35.55
C ASN A 224 21.46 -8.78 -34.58
N VAL A 225 21.18 -9.96 -35.12
CA VAL A 225 20.62 -11.17 -34.52
C VAL A 225 21.77 -12.11 -34.21
N LEU A 226 21.79 -12.74 -33.03
CA LEU A 226 22.42 -14.05 -32.80
C LEU A 226 21.81 -14.63 -31.49
N LYS A 227 20.86 -15.58 -31.51
CA LYS A 227 20.88 -17.03 -31.82
C LYS A 227 20.99 -17.90 -30.54
N ASP A 228 19.93 -18.68 -30.32
CA ASP A 228 19.68 -19.66 -29.26
C ASP A 228 20.71 -20.81 -29.16
N GLN A 229 20.88 -21.36 -27.94
CA GLN A 229 20.78 -22.80 -27.67
C GLN A 229 20.56 -23.16 -26.17
N PRO A 230 19.86 -24.28 -25.82
CA PRO A 230 19.35 -24.64 -24.47
C PRO A 230 20.04 -25.90 -23.87
N PRO A 231 19.46 -26.61 -22.86
CA PRO A 231 19.24 -26.23 -21.46
C PRO A 231 20.02 -27.14 -20.48
N GLU A 232 20.36 -26.65 -19.28
CA GLU A 232 20.94 -27.49 -18.22
C GLU A 232 19.93 -27.66 -17.08
N GLN A 233 19.58 -28.91 -16.79
CA GLN A 233 18.64 -29.31 -15.74
C GLN A 233 19.30 -29.17 -14.36
N ALA A 234 18.74 -28.31 -13.52
CA ALA A 234 18.90 -28.37 -12.08
C ALA A 234 17.52 -28.51 -11.45
N MET A 235 17.28 -29.60 -10.71
CA MET A 235 16.12 -29.74 -9.82
C MET A 235 16.28 -28.77 -8.66
N GLY A 236 15.98 -27.49 -8.90
CA GLY A 236 15.58 -26.55 -7.87
C GLY A 236 14.07 -26.66 -7.68
N ARG A 237 13.62 -26.60 -6.42
CA ARG A 237 12.21 -26.35 -6.10
C ARG A 237 11.78 -25.16 -6.96
N ALA A 238 10.75 -25.31 -7.79
CA ALA A 238 10.26 -24.19 -8.57
C ALA A 238 9.94 -23.05 -7.60
N PRO A 239 10.51 -21.84 -7.77
CA PRO A 239 10.22 -20.75 -6.87
C PRO A 239 8.71 -20.51 -6.90
N THR A 240 8.08 -20.45 -5.73
CA THR A 240 6.69 -20.02 -5.65
C THR A 240 6.66 -18.56 -6.06
N VAL A 241 5.79 -18.22 -7.01
CA VAL A 241 5.56 -16.85 -7.42
C VAL A 241 4.35 -16.37 -6.63
N CYS A 242 4.62 -15.52 -5.65
CA CYS A 242 3.64 -14.58 -5.11
C CYS A 242 3.79 -13.26 -5.91
#